data_AF-A0A661EVT9-F1
#
_entry.id   AF-A0A661EVT9-F1
#
_cell.length_a   1.000
_cell.length_b   1.000
_cell.length_c   1.000
_cell.angle_alpha   90.00
_cell.angle_beta   90.00
_cell.angle_gamma   90.00
#
_symmetry.space_group_name_H-M   'P 1'
#
loop_
_entity.id
_entity.type
_entity.pdbx_description
1 polymer ?
#
loop_
_entity_poly.entity_id
_entity_poly.type
_entity_poly.pdbx_seq_one_letter_code
_entity_poly.pdbx_strand_id
1 'polypeptide(L)'
;MPVDILATLLLTTVIQSLFGVGILLFGSPVFLLLGYDFSYTLSVLLPISIAINMLQVVKHYTYIDLKLYKRVLLYSIPFIILFLFIITNIQLNIALIIGLFLLLVAGKNISPRIEQSLTTAIKHEKIY
;
A
#
# COMPACT_ATOMS: atom_id res chain seq x y z
N MET A 1 -17.73 -7.01 18.15
CA MET A 1 -16.43 -6.60 17.58
C MET A 1 -16.06 -5.25 18.17
N PRO A 2 -14.80 -5.02 18.57
CA PRO A 2 -14.40 -3.75 19.17
C PRO A 2 -14.66 -2.59 18.20
N VAL A 3 -15.21 -1.50 18.71
CA VAL A 3 -15.72 -0.35 17.94
C VAL A 3 -14.58 0.31 17.14
N ASP A 4 -13.36 0.23 17.66
CA ASP A 4 -12.13 0.76 17.07
C ASP A 4 -11.78 0.10 15.73
N ILE A 5 -12.02 -1.22 15.61
CA ILE A 5 -11.83 -1.95 14.35
C ILE A 5 -12.83 -1.46 13.31
N LEU A 6 -14.11 -1.30 13.70
CA LEU A 6 -15.16 -0.92 12.77
C LEU A 6 -14.95 0.50 12.22
N ALA A 7 -14.56 1.43 13.09
CA ALA A 7 -14.27 2.81 12.71
C ALA A 7 -13.04 2.91 11.78
N THR A 8 -11.96 2.20 12.11
CA THR A 8 -10.75 2.15 11.28
C THR A 8 -11.06 1.54 9.92
N LEU A 9 -11.83 0.45 9.89
CA LEU A 9 -12.25 -0.20 8.66
C LEU A 9 -13.04 0.78 7.79
N LEU A 10 -14.13 1.37 8.30
CA LEU A 10 -14.98 2.30 7.56
C LEU A 10 -14.17 3.44 6.92
N LEU A 11 -13.31 4.09 7.70
CA LEU A 11 -12.51 5.22 7.24
C LEU A 11 -11.50 4.81 6.17
N THR A 12 -10.79 3.69 6.37
CA THR A 12 -9.82 3.19 5.40
C THR A 12 -10.50 2.66 4.13
N THR A 13 -11.74 2.17 4.21
CA THR A 13 -12.54 1.72 3.05
C THR A 13 -12.90 2.88 2.14
N VAL A 14 -13.32 4.02 2.72
CA VAL A 14 -13.64 5.25 1.97
C VAL A 14 -12.39 5.77 1.25
N ILE A 15 -11.26 5.84 1.94
CA ILE A 15 -9.97 6.25 1.36
C ILE A 15 -9.55 5.26 0.26
N GLN A 16 -9.72 3.95 0.45
CA GLN A 16 -9.43 2.96 -0.59
C GLN A 16 -10.33 3.13 -1.82
N SER A 17 -11.59 3.48 -1.66
CA SER A 17 -12.47 3.75 -2.80
C SER A 17 -12.04 4.97 -3.61
N LEU A 18 -11.40 5.97 -2.97
CA LEU A 18 -10.94 7.21 -3.62
C LEU A 18 -9.56 7.06 -4.26
N PHE A 19 -8.62 6.40 -3.58
CA PHE A 19 -7.22 6.31 -3.98
C PHE A 19 -6.80 4.92 -4.49
N GLY A 20 -7.66 3.91 -4.41
CA GLY A 20 -7.41 2.53 -4.87
C GLY A 20 -6.52 1.67 -3.95
N VAL A 21 -5.63 2.28 -3.17
CA VAL A 21 -4.57 1.59 -2.41
C VAL A 21 -4.65 1.77 -0.87
N GLY A 22 -5.68 2.46 -0.37
CA GLY A 22 -5.70 3.02 0.98
C GLY A 22 -5.70 2.02 2.15
N ILE A 23 -6.36 0.87 2.02
CA ILE A 23 -6.60 -0.02 3.18
C ILE A 23 -5.36 -0.79 3.61
N LEU A 24 -4.52 -1.23 2.67
CA LEU A 24 -3.28 -1.95 3.01
C LEU A 24 -2.17 -0.97 3.41
N LEU A 25 -2.08 0.19 2.75
CA LEU A 25 -1.07 1.21 3.07
C LEU A 25 -1.30 1.89 4.42
N PHE A 26 -2.56 2.25 4.73
CA PHE A 26 -2.89 2.94 5.97
C PHE A 26 -3.44 1.99 7.04
N GLY A 27 -4.19 0.95 6.67
CA GLY A 27 -4.76 0.01 7.64
C GLY A 27 -3.72 -0.88 8.30
N SER A 28 -2.69 -1.33 7.56
CA SER A 28 -1.62 -2.17 8.14
C SER A 28 -0.87 -1.48 9.29
N PRO A 29 -0.35 -0.25 9.14
CA PRO A 29 0.32 0.43 10.25
C PRO A 29 -0.63 0.80 11.39
N VAL A 30 -1.89 1.14 11.10
CA VAL A 30 -2.88 1.45 12.16
C VAL A 30 -3.21 0.20 12.99
N PHE A 31 -3.46 -0.95 12.36
CA PHE A 31 -3.73 -2.18 13.09
C PHE A 31 -2.53 -2.66 13.92
N LEU A 32 -1.32 -2.51 13.40
CA LEU A 32 -0.10 -2.80 14.16
C LEU A 32 0.09 -1.85 15.35
N LEU A 33 -0.22 -0.56 15.20
CA LEU A 33 -0.20 0.40 16.30
C LEU A 33 -1.29 0.11 17.35
N LEU A 34 -2.42 -0.46 16.95
CA LEU A 34 -3.47 -0.94 17.84
C LEU A 34 -3.09 -2.25 18.57
N GLY A 35 -1.90 -2.80 18.30
CA GLY A 35 -1.39 -4.01 18.96
C GLY A 35 -1.85 -5.32 18.33
N TYR A 36 -2.44 -5.28 17.13
CA TYR A 36 -2.79 -6.51 16.39
C TYR A 36 -1.57 -7.07 15.66
N ASP A 37 -1.47 -8.40 15.61
CA ASP A 37 -0.42 -9.07 14.85
C ASP A 37 -0.54 -8.78 13.35
N PHE A 38 0.60 -8.77 12.66
CA PHE A 38 0.64 -8.60 11.20
C PHE A 38 -0.19 -9.66 10.47
N SER A 39 -0.13 -10.91 10.94
CA SER A 39 -0.90 -12.02 10.36
C SER A 39 -2.41 -11.77 10.44
N TYR A 40 -2.90 -11.38 11.63
CA TYR A 40 -4.31 -11.04 11.83
C TYR A 40 -4.76 -9.86 10.98
N THR A 41 -3.92 -8.81 10.97
CA THR A 41 -4.12 -7.60 10.17
C THR A 41 -4.28 -7.93 8.68
N LEU A 42 -3.39 -8.77 8.14
CA LEU A 42 -3.43 -9.17 6.74
C LEU A 42 -4.64 -10.07 6.43
N SER A 43 -5.00 -11.00 7.33
CA SER A 43 -6.17 -11.86 7.16
C SER A 43 -7.48 -11.06 7.05
N VAL A 44 -7.57 -9.90 7.71
CA VAL A 44 -8.76 -9.02 7.63
C VAL A 44 -8.67 -8.06 6.44
N LEU A 45 -7.56 -7.33 6.29
CA LEU A 45 -7.45 -6.25 5.30
C LEU A 45 -7.30 -6.75 3.86
N LEU A 46 -6.62 -7.87 3.64
CA LEU A 46 -6.34 -8.40 2.29
C LEU A 46 -7.62 -8.78 1.53
N PRO A 47 -8.55 -9.60 2.06
CA PRO A 47 -9.77 -9.94 1.33
C PRO A 47 -10.66 -8.72 1.05
N ILE A 48 -10.74 -7.79 2.00
CA ILE A 48 -11.51 -6.55 1.86
C ILE A 48 -10.89 -5.68 0.75
N SER A 49 -9.57 -5.55 0.75
CA SER A 49 -8.84 -4.79 -0.27
C SER A 49 -9.08 -5.35 -1.67
N ILE A 50 -8.99 -6.67 -1.83
CA ILE A 50 -9.20 -7.34 -3.11
C ILE A 50 -10.64 -7.14 -3.60
N ALA A 51 -11.62 -7.29 -2.71
CA ALA A 51 -13.03 -7.12 -3.05
C ALA A 51 -13.32 -5.71 -3.59
N ILE A 52 -12.82 -4.68 -2.92
CA ILE A 52 -13.00 -3.28 -3.34
C ILE A 52 -12.26 -3.00 -4.64
N ASN A 53 -11.02 -3.46 -4.78
CA ASN A 53 -10.24 -3.26 -6.00
C ASN A 53 -10.91 -3.94 -7.21
N MET A 54 -11.45 -5.16 -7.02
CA MET A 54 -12.22 -5.87 -8.04
C MET A 54 -13.48 -5.08 -8.44
N LEU A 55 -14.21 -4.51 -7.48
CA LEU A 55 -15.38 -3.68 -7.76
C LEU A 55 -15.01 -2.40 -8.53
N GLN A 56 -13.87 -1.77 -8.21
CA GLN A 56 -13.35 -0.62 -8.95
C GLN A 56 -12.98 -0.96 -10.40
N VAL A 57 -12.34 -2.11 -10.62
CA VAL A 57 -11.97 -2.63 -11.95
C VAL A 57 -13.21 -2.90 -12.80
N VAL A 58 -14.26 -3.50 -12.23
CA VAL A 58 -15.53 -3.72 -12.95
C VAL A 58 -16.17 -2.39 -13.37
N LYS A 59 -16.13 -1.37 -12.51
CA LYS A 59 -16.70 -0.04 -12.80
C LYS A 59 -15.95 0.73 -13.90
N HIS A 60 -14.63 0.55 -14.02
CA HIS A 60 -13.78 1.29 -14.98
C HIS A 60 -13.15 0.40 -16.07
N TYR A 61 -13.78 -0.74 -16.39
CA TYR A 61 -13.20 -1.75 -17.30
C TYR A 61 -12.80 -1.20 -18.68
N THR A 62 -13.45 -0.13 -19.15
CA THR A 62 -13.22 0.50 -20.46
C THR A 62 -11.85 1.18 -20.58
N TYR A 63 -11.22 1.56 -19.47
CA TYR A 63 -9.93 2.26 -19.47
C TYR A 63 -8.74 1.35 -19.13
N ILE A 64 -8.98 0.04 -18.97
CA ILE A 64 -7.95 -0.90 -18.50
C ILE A 64 -7.36 -1.65 -19.68
N ASP A 65 -6.07 -1.42 -19.95
CA ASP A 65 -5.31 -2.26 -20.87
C ASP A 65 -5.03 -3.62 -20.21
N LEU A 66 -5.85 -4.61 -20.58
CA LEU A 66 -5.76 -5.99 -20.09
C LEU A 66 -4.38 -6.62 -20.33
N LYS A 67 -3.64 -6.18 -21.35
CA LYS A 67 -2.33 -6.73 -21.73
C LYS A 67 -1.23 -6.21 -20.80
N LEU A 68 -1.34 -4.97 -20.32
CA LEU A 68 -0.49 -4.45 -19.25
C LEU A 68 -0.87 -5.07 -17.90
N TYR A 69 -2.17 -5.11 -17.58
CA TYR A 69 -2.65 -5.68 -16.32
C TYR A 69 -2.17 -7.12 -16.12
N LYS A 70 -2.31 -7.99 -17.14
CA LYS A 70 -1.87 -9.38 -17.07
C LYS A 70 -0.36 -9.52 -16.87
N ARG A 71 0.45 -8.64 -17.50
CA ARG A 71 1.90 -8.65 -17.32
C ARG A 71 2.30 -8.20 -15.92
N VAL A 72 1.75 -7.09 -15.44
CA VAL A 72 1.99 -6.61 -14.07
C VAL A 72 1.60 -7.69 -13.07
N LEU A 73 0.43 -8.30 -13.22
CA LEU A 73 -0.02 -9.38 -12.35
C LEU A 73 0.93 -10.59 -12.39
N LEU A 74 1.36 -11.02 -13.57
CA LEU A 74 2.27 -12.15 -13.74
C LEU A 74 3.64 -11.92 -13.09
N TYR A 75 4.17 -10.69 -13.15
CA TYR A 75 5.46 -10.36 -12.54
C TYR A 75 5.36 -10.05 -11.04
N SER A 76 4.25 -9.43 -10.59
CA SER A 76 4.06 -9.05 -9.18
C SER A 76 3.60 -10.20 -8.29
N ILE A 77 2.69 -11.07 -8.75
CA ILE A 77 2.19 -12.20 -7.94
C ILE A 77 3.29 -13.12 -7.39
N PRO A 78 4.27 -13.61 -8.18
CA PRO A 78 5.28 -14.53 -7.64
C PRO A 78 6.13 -13.84 -6.56
N PHE A 79 6.40 -12.55 -6.73
CA PHE A 79 7.09 -11.73 -5.73
C PHE A 79 6.26 -11.59 -4.45
N ILE A 80 4.96 -11.31 -4.57
CA ILE A 80 4.05 -11.19 -3.41
C ILE A 80 4.01 -12.51 -2.63
N ILE A 81 3.85 -13.64 -3.32
CA ILE A 81 3.81 -14.97 -2.69
C ILE A 81 5.13 -15.26 -1.98
N LEU A 82 6.27 -14.98 -2.63
CA LEU A 82 7.59 -15.21 -2.06
C LEU A 82 7.80 -14.39 -0.77
N PHE A 83 7.54 -13.08 -0.83
CA PHE A 83 7.68 -12.21 0.35
C PHE A 83 6.70 -12.59 1.45
N LEU A 84 5.47 -12.94 1.12
CA LEU A 84 4.47 -13.37 2.10
C LEU A 84 4.89 -14.69 2.79
N PHE A 85 5.46 -15.62 2.04
CA PHE A 85 6.00 -16.86 2.57
C PHE A 85 7.18 -16.62 3.52
N ILE A 86 8.12 -15.76 3.13
CA ILE A 86 9.27 -15.37 3.96
C ILE A 86 8.79 -14.72 5.27
N ILE A 87 7.88 -13.76 5.17
CA ILE A 87 7.35 -13.01 6.32
C ILE A 87 6.55 -13.90 7.27
N THR A 88 5.87 -14.93 6.75
CA THR A 88 5.09 -15.86 7.59
C THR A 88 5.98 -16.90 8.28
N ASN A 89 7.06 -17.35 7.62
CA ASN A 89 7.94 -18.39 8.18
C ASN A 89 9.04 -17.82 9.09
N ILE A 90 9.55 -16.62 8.80
CA ILE A 90 10.54 -15.97 9.62
C ILE A 90 9.79 -15.08 10.61
N GLN A 91 9.88 -15.39 11.92
CA GLN A 91 9.33 -14.59 13.01
C GLN A 91 10.06 -13.24 13.15
N LEU A 92 10.18 -12.48 12.07
CA LEU A 92 10.70 -11.13 12.08
C LEU A 92 9.71 -10.24 12.81
N ASN A 93 10.23 -9.31 13.60
CA ASN A 93 9.41 -8.28 14.21
C ASN A 93 9.05 -7.22 13.14
N ILE A 94 8.10 -7.57 12.27
CA ILE A 94 7.67 -6.76 11.11
C ILE A 94 7.19 -5.38 11.55
N ALA A 95 6.65 -5.27 12.78
CA ALA A 95 6.26 -4.00 13.36
C ALA A 95 7.42 -2.99 13.41
N LEU A 96 8.66 -3.45 13.65
CA LEU A 96 9.85 -2.59 13.66
C LEU A 96 10.21 -2.14 12.24
N ILE A 97 10.13 -3.03 11.25
CA ILE A 97 10.38 -2.72 9.84
C ILE A 97 9.35 -1.71 9.31
N ILE A 98 8.07 -1.92 9.61
CA ILE A 98 6.98 -1.02 9.23
C ILE A 98 7.12 0.32 9.97
N GLY A 99 7.42 0.30 11.27
CA GLY A 99 7.67 1.51 12.06
C GLY A 99 8.83 2.34 11.50
N LEU A 100 9.94 1.69 11.13
CA LEU A 100 11.07 2.35 10.47
C LEU A 100 10.68 2.92 9.11
N PHE A 101 9.93 2.16 8.30
CA PHE A 101 9.41 2.63 7.02
C PHE A 101 8.52 3.87 7.16
N LEU A 102 7.60 3.87 8.14
CA LEU A 102 6.75 5.03 8.43
C LEU A 102 7.58 6.23 8.90
N LEU A 103 8.60 6.01 9.74
CA LEU A 103 9.55 7.06 10.14
C LEU A 103 10.29 7.64 8.94
N LEU A 104 10.73 6.81 8.00
CA LEU A 104 11.36 7.25 6.75
C LEU A 104 10.39 8.03 5.85
N VAL A 105 9.15 7.56 5.71
CA VAL A 105 8.11 8.25 4.93
C VAL A 105 7.74 9.60 5.56
N ALA A 106 7.59 9.64 6.88
CA ALA A 106 7.35 10.88 7.63
C ALA A 106 8.55 11.84 7.51
N GLY A 107 9.77 11.33 7.62
CA GLY A 107 11.01 12.10 7.45
C GLY A 107 11.18 12.64 6.02
N LYS A 108 10.79 11.87 5.00
CA LYS A 108 10.74 12.32 3.60
C LYS A 108 9.81 13.53 3.43
N ASN A 109 8.70 13.55 4.16
CA ASN A 109 7.70 14.61 4.07
C ASN A 109 8.12 15.94 4.74
N ILE A 110 9.27 15.97 5.44
CA ILE A 110 9.85 17.16 6.07
C ILE A 110 10.80 17.92 5.12
N SER A 111 11.18 17.33 3.99
CA SER A 111 12.24 17.88 3.13
C SER A 111 11.72 18.40 1.78
N PRO A 112 11.52 19.72 1.62
CA PRO A 112 11.39 20.38 0.31
C PRO A 112 12.66 20.27 -0.58
N ARG A 113 13.70 19.50 -0.20
CA ARG A 113 14.94 19.36 -0.98
C ARG A 113 14.80 18.53 -2.27
N ILE A 114 13.74 17.72 -2.40
CA ILE A 114 13.51 16.93 -3.62
C ILE A 114 13.12 17.84 -4.80
N GLU A 115 12.41 18.94 -4.52
CA GLU A 115 11.99 19.92 -5.53
C GLU A 115 13.20 20.63 -6.16
N GLN A 116 14.22 20.95 -5.34
CA GLN A 116 15.45 21.63 -5.79
C GLN A 116 16.39 20.73 -6.60
N SER A 117 16.47 19.43 -6.28
CA SER A 117 17.23 18.46 -7.09
C SER A 117 16.57 18.18 -8.44
N LEU A 118 15.23 18.16 -8.51
CA LEU A 118 14.48 18.00 -9.76
C LEU A 118 14.67 19.20 -10.71
N THR A 119 14.62 20.44 -10.22
CA THR A 119 14.87 21.62 -11.07
C THR A 119 16.30 21.72 -11.60
N THR A 120 17.28 21.13 -10.91
CA THR A 120 18.68 21.12 -11.36
C THR A 120 18.93 20.04 -12.43
N ALA A 121 18.24 18.90 -12.33
CA ALA A 121 18.27 17.85 -13.35
C ALA A 121 17.53 18.25 -14.64
N ILE A 122 16.39 18.94 -14.51
CA ILE A 122 15.59 19.42 -15.66
C ILE A 122 16.29 20.58 -16.40
N LYS A 123 17.20 21.33 -15.74
CA LYS A 123 17.97 22.42 -16.38
C LYS A 123 18.97 21.94 -17.45
N HIS A 124 19.17 20.64 -17.61
CA HIS A 124 20.04 20.06 -18.64
C HIS A 124 19.32 19.61 -19.91
N GLU A 125 17.99 19.54 -19.93
CA GLU A 125 17.25 19.40 -21.19
C GLU A 125 16.92 20.78 -21.74
N LYS A 126 17.96 21.36 -22.37
CA LYS A 126 17.83 22.47 -23.30
C LYS A 126 16.72 22.14 -24.30
N ILE A 127 15.69 22.96 -24.27
CA ILE A 127 14.77 23.24 -25.36
C ILE A 127 15.58 23.42 -26.66
N TYR A 128 15.43 22.47 -27.58
CA TYR A 128 15.43 22.73 -29.02
C TYR A 128 14.58 21.67 -29.72
#